data_AF-A0A2V8C090-F1
#
_entry.id   AF-A0A2V8C090-F1
#
_cell.length_a   1.000
_cell.length_b   1.000
_cell.length_c   1.000
_cell.angle_alpha   90.00
_cell.angle_beta   90.00
_cell.angle_gamma   90.00
#
_symmetry.space_group_name_H-M   'P 1'
#
loop_
_entity.id
_entity.type
_entity.pdbx_description
1 polymer ?
#
loop_
_entity_poly.entity_id
_entity_poly.type
_entity_poly.pdbx_seq_one_letter_code
_entity_poly.pdbx_strand_id
1 'polypeptide(L)'
;EYRFDGLPAGVYEVDLRFAEIQNQAPASRLFDITVEGKVVLTALDVAREVGTFTADRHVFFLSITDGKANIVFAAKRGYAKPVVSGLRLTHRPDK
;
A
#
# COMPACT_ATOMS: atom_id res chain seq x y z
N GLU A 1 -0.04 10.05 -3.23
CA GLU A 1 1.29 9.42 -3.37
C GLU A 1 2.07 9.66 -2.10
N TYR A 2 2.86 8.68 -1.68
CA TYR A 2 3.90 8.84 -0.67
C TYR A 2 5.25 8.68 -1.35
N ARG A 3 6.22 9.51 -0.97
CA ARG A 3 7.60 9.46 -1.46
C ARG A 3 8.58 9.45 -0.30
N PHE A 4 9.57 8.57 -0.37
CA PHE A 4 10.73 8.51 0.51
C PHE A 4 11.95 8.87 -0.32
N ASP A 5 12.67 9.92 0.06
CA ASP A 5 13.87 10.40 -0.61
C ASP A 5 15.12 10.10 0.25
N GLY A 6 16.30 10.07 -0.37
CA GLY A 6 17.58 9.91 0.33
C GLY A 6 17.82 8.49 0.87
N LEU A 7 17.18 7.49 0.25
CA LEU A 7 17.38 6.09 0.61
C LEU A 7 18.72 5.57 0.07
N PRO A 8 19.49 4.82 0.87
CA PRO A 8 20.55 3.97 0.33
C PRO A 8 20.01 3.05 -0.76
N ALA A 9 20.83 2.76 -1.77
CA ALA A 9 20.50 1.70 -2.72
C ALA A 9 20.50 0.35 -1.99
N GLY A 10 19.49 -0.48 -2.25
CA GLY A 10 19.32 -1.75 -1.55
C GLY A 10 17.91 -2.32 -1.65
N VAL A 11 17.71 -3.46 -0.99
CA VAL A 11 16.39 -4.09 -0.88
C VAL A 11 15.64 -3.52 0.33
N TYR A 12 14.36 -3.23 0.15
CA TYR A 12 13.48 -2.73 1.19
C TYR A 12 12.24 -3.61 1.31
N GLU A 13 11.79 -3.79 2.55
CA GLU A 13 10.47 -4.31 2.87
C GLU A 13 9.47 -3.15 2.94
N VAL A 14 8.39 -3.25 2.18
CA VAL A 14 7.23 -2.35 2.21
C VAL A 14 6.12 -3.06 3.00
N ASP A 15 5.74 -2.51 4.14
CA ASP A 15 4.65 -3.00 5.00
C ASP A 15 3.51 -1.99 4.96
N LEU A 16 2.44 -2.35 4.25
CA LEU A 16 1.22 -1.56 4.11
C LEU A 16 0.13 -2.14 5.00
N ARG A 17 -0.53 -1.27 5.78
CA ARG A 17 -1.56 -1.65 6.75
C ARG A 17 -2.83 -0.86 6.51
N PHE A 18 -3.95 -1.55 6.61
CA PHE A 18 -5.27 -1.00 6.34
C PHE A 18 -6.26 -1.44 7.42
N ALA A 19 -7.36 -0.69 7.50
CA ALA A 19 -8.60 -1.09 8.14
C ALA A 19 -9.73 -0.26 7.52
N GLU A 20 -10.88 -0.88 7.23
CA GLU A 20 -12.08 -0.12 6.89
C GLU A 20 -12.74 0.38 8.18
N ILE A 21 -12.34 1.58 8.62
CA ILE A 21 -12.79 2.20 9.88
C ILE A 21 -14.02 3.09 9.73
N GLN A 22 -14.52 3.30 8.50
CA GLN A 22 -15.70 4.11 8.24
C GLN A 22 -16.97 3.26 8.10
N ASN A 23 -16.88 1.96 8.46
CA ASN A 23 -17.96 0.98 8.37
C ASN A 23 -18.61 0.90 6.98
N GLN A 24 -17.84 1.12 5.92
CA GLN A 24 -18.34 1.01 4.54
C GLN A 24 -18.58 -0.46 4.21
N ALA A 25 -19.63 -0.72 3.42
CA ALA A 25 -19.91 -2.06 2.92
C ALA A 25 -18.82 -2.52 1.92
N PRO A 26 -18.62 -3.83 1.72
CA PRO A 26 -17.84 -4.37 0.61
C PRO A 26 -18.21 -3.72 -0.74
N ALA A 27 -17.25 -3.63 -1.64
CA ALA A 27 -17.33 -2.96 -2.95
C ALA A 27 -17.65 -1.45 -2.89
N SER A 28 -17.57 -0.80 -1.72
CA SER A 28 -17.71 0.66 -1.61
C SER A 28 -16.38 1.39 -1.85
N ARG A 29 -15.25 0.70 -1.64
CA ARG A 29 -13.90 1.23 -1.82
C ARG A 29 -13.03 0.21 -2.55
N LEU A 30 -12.63 0.54 -3.77
CA LEU A 30 -11.69 -0.24 -4.57
C LEU A 30 -10.56 0.65 -5.05
N PHE A 31 -9.33 0.21 -4.83
CA PHE A 31 -8.15 0.95 -5.27
C PHE A 31 -6.99 0.02 -5.62
N ASP A 32 -6.17 0.47 -6.56
CA ASP A 32 -4.92 -0.20 -6.91
C ASP A 32 -3.77 0.42 -6.11
N ILE A 33 -2.72 -0.36 -5.87
CA ILE A 33 -1.50 0.10 -5.21
C ILE A 33 -0.34 -0.18 -6.13
N THR A 34 0.46 0.86 -6.40
CA THR A 34 1.72 0.72 -7.11
C THR A 34 2.89 1.12 -6.22
N VAL A 35 4.00 0.41 -6.40
CA VAL A 35 5.29 0.68 -5.75
C VAL A 35 6.33 0.74 -6.87
N GLU A 36 7.07 1.85 -6.96
CA GLU A 36 8.04 2.08 -8.04
C GLU A 36 7.43 1.86 -9.44
N GLY A 37 6.21 2.38 -9.64
CA GLY A 37 5.46 2.27 -10.90
C GLY A 37 4.91 0.87 -11.21
N LYS A 38 5.20 -0.15 -10.39
CA LYS A 38 4.70 -1.52 -10.55
C LYS A 38 3.48 -1.75 -9.69
N VAL A 39 2.43 -2.33 -10.25
CA VAL A 39 1.23 -2.71 -9.48
C VAL A 39 1.59 -3.86 -8.54
N VAL A 40 1.36 -3.67 -7.24
CA VAL A 40 1.57 -4.69 -6.20
C VAL A 40 0.26 -5.25 -5.66
N LEU A 41 -0.81 -4.45 -5.69
CA LEU A 41 -2.18 -4.88 -5.39
C LEU A 41 -3.14 -4.23 -6.37
N THR A 42 -4.12 -5.02 -6.82
CA THR A 42 -5.14 -4.57 -7.78
C THR A 42 -6.51 -4.70 -7.12
N ALA A 43 -7.33 -3.66 -7.22
CA ALA A 43 -8.71 -3.63 -6.74
C ALA A 43 -8.86 -4.07 -5.27
N LEU A 44 -7.97 -3.62 -4.39
CA LEU A 44 -8.03 -3.90 -2.96
C LEU A 44 -9.37 -3.42 -2.39
N ASP A 45 -10.06 -4.33 -1.72
CA ASP A 45 -11.30 -4.11 -0.99
C ASP A 45 -11.14 -4.60 0.44
N VAL A 46 -10.66 -3.72 1.32
CA VAL A 46 -10.36 -4.06 2.72
C VAL A 46 -11.60 -4.63 3.43
N ALA A 47 -12.77 -4.05 3.19
CA ALA A 47 -14.02 -4.50 3.79
C ALA A 47 -14.42 -5.90 3.33
N ARG A 48 -14.14 -6.25 2.07
CA ARG A 48 -14.42 -7.59 1.55
C ARG A 48 -13.38 -8.63 1.99
N GLU A 49 -12.12 -8.23 2.15
CA GLU A 49 -11.04 -9.14 2.53
C GLU A 49 -11.08 -9.49 4.03
N VAL A 50 -11.27 -8.49 4.89
CA VAL A 50 -11.16 -8.67 6.35
C VAL A 50 -12.37 -8.17 7.16
N GLY A 51 -13.38 -7.58 6.50
CA GLY A 51 -14.50 -6.94 7.19
C GLY A 51 -14.20 -5.51 7.66
N THR A 52 -15.14 -4.91 8.38
CA THR A 52 -14.97 -3.57 8.97
C THR A 52 -14.25 -3.65 10.31
N PHE A 53 -13.57 -2.57 10.69
CA PHE A 53 -12.83 -2.46 11.96
C PHE A 53 -11.80 -3.56 12.24
N THR A 54 -11.31 -4.20 11.18
CA THR A 54 -10.36 -5.32 11.25
C THR A 54 -9.06 -4.92 10.55
N ALA A 55 -7.93 -5.29 11.15
CA ALA A 55 -6.61 -4.97 10.61
C ALA A 55 -6.27 -5.87 9.41
N ASP A 56 -5.82 -5.25 8.33
CA ASP A 56 -5.31 -5.90 7.13
C ASP A 56 -3.85 -5.48 6.89
N ARG A 57 -2.99 -6.42 6.48
CA ARG A 57 -1.55 -6.20 6.35
C ARG A 57 -0.99 -6.90 5.12
N HIS A 58 -0.31 -6.12 4.28
CA HIS A 58 0.36 -6.59 3.07
C HIS A 58 1.83 -6.21 3.09
N VAL A 59 2.70 -7.16 2.72
CA VAL A 59 4.16 -6.99 2.75
C VAL A 59 4.77 -7.34 1.39
N PHE A 60 5.63 -6.45 0.88
CA PHE A 60 6.32 -6.60 -0.40
C PHE A 60 7.81 -6.32 -0.24
N PHE A 61 8.62 -6.83 -1.17
CA PHE A 61 10.04 -6.47 -1.28
C PHE A 61 10.28 -5.67 -2.56
N LEU A 62 11.13 -4.66 -2.45
CA LEU A 62 11.37 -3.67 -3.49
C LEU A 62 12.88 -3.37 -3.54
N SER A 63 13.47 -3.26 -4.73
CA SER A 63 14.87 -2.85 -4.89
C SER A 63 14.93 -1.39 -5.28
N ILE A 64 15.64 -0.58 -4.49
CA ILE A 64 15.86 0.86 -4.71
C ILE A 64 17.25 1.06 -5.31
N THR A 65 17.34 1.82 -6.39
CA THR A 65 18.62 2.14 -7.06
C THR A 65 18.87 3.64 -7.21
N ASP A 66 17.82 4.46 -7.22
CA ASP A 66 17.86 5.91 -7.45
C ASP A 66 17.70 6.73 -6.16
N GLY A 67 17.64 6.04 -5.03
CA GLY A 67 17.45 6.62 -3.70
C GLY A 67 16.05 7.13 -3.42
N LYS A 68 15.05 6.73 -4.22
CA LYS A 68 13.65 7.13 -4.05
C LYS A 68 12.73 5.92 -4.03
N ALA A 69 11.75 5.94 -3.13
CA ALA A 69 10.64 5.00 -3.13
C ALA A 69 9.32 5.75 -3.26
N ASN A 70 8.49 5.37 -4.23
CA ASN A 70 7.20 5.98 -4.53
C ASN A 70 6.09 4.93 -4.37
N ILE A 71 5.09 5.25 -3.56
CA ILE A 71 3.92 4.41 -3.31
C ILE A 71 2.68 5.21 -3.68
N VAL A 72 1.89 4.69 -4.62
CA VAL A 72 0.66 5.33 -5.11
C VAL A 72 -0.53 4.46 -4.77
N PHE A 73 -1.56 5.10 -4.22
CA PHE A 73 -2.87 4.51 -3.98
C PHE A 73 -3.84 5.13 -4.98
N ALA A 74 -4.26 4.36 -5.99
CA ALA A 74 -5.06 4.84 -7.11
C ALA A 74 -6.52 4.42 -6.95
N ALA A 75 -7.40 5.38 -6.69
CA ALA A 75 -8.84 5.14 -6.59
C ALA A 75 -9.40 4.61 -7.91
N LYS A 76 -10.28 3.60 -7.87
CA LYS A 76 -11.10 3.28 -9.04
C LYS A 76 -12.24 4.28 -9.18
N ARG A 77 -12.54 4.69 -10.42
CA ARG A 77 -13.63 5.63 -10.72
C ARG A 77 -14.96 5.09 -10.18
N GLY A 78 -15.69 5.93 -9.45
CA GLY A 78 -17.00 5.57 -8.87
C GLY A 78 -16.93 4.92 -7.48
N TYR A 79 -15.74 4.65 -6.95
CA TYR A 79 -15.54 4.11 -5.61
C TYR A 79 -15.04 5.19 -4.64
N ALA A 80 -15.18 4.94 -3.34
CA ALA A 80 -14.65 5.82 -2.31
C ALA A 80 -13.11 5.96 -2.41
N LYS A 81 -12.58 7.04 -1.85
CA LYS A 81 -11.13 7.34 -1.87
C LYS A 81 -10.32 6.20 -1.22
N PRO A 82 -9.07 5.94 -1.61
CA PRO A 82 -8.22 4.95 -0.93
C PRO A 82 -8.00 5.30 0.54
N VAL A 83 -7.70 4.28 1.35
CA VAL A 83 -7.27 4.44 2.76
C VAL A 83 -5.93 3.77 2.96
N VAL A 84 -5.18 4.24 3.96
CA VAL A 84 -3.98 3.57 4.48
C VAL A 84 -3.87 3.93 5.96
N SER A 85 -3.73 2.93 6.82
CA SER A 85 -3.62 3.08 8.28
C SER A 85 -2.16 3.07 8.74
N GLY A 86 -1.28 2.42 7.98
CA GLY A 86 0.16 2.42 8.23
C GLY A 86 0.94 2.14 6.96
N LEU A 87 2.08 2.81 6.84
CA LEU A 87 3.07 2.60 5.78
C LEU A 87 4.43 2.56 6.47
N ARG A 88 5.13 1.44 6.38
CA ARG A 88 6.50 1.30 6.86
C ARG A 88 7.40 0.79 5.74
N LEU A 89 8.54 1.46 5.61
CA LEU A 89 9.63 1.05 4.73
C LEU A 89 10.81 0.65 5.61
N THR A 90 11.39 -0.53 5.40
CA THR A 90 12.51 -1.04 6.20
C THR A 90 13.62 -1.51 5.27
N HIS A 91 14.83 -0.99 5.44
CA HIS A 91 16.00 -1.45 4.69
C HIS A 91 16.36 -2.88 5.12
N ARG A 92 16.52 -3.77 4.15
CA ARG A 92 16.77 -5.21 4.33
C ARG A 92 18.08 -5.59 3.65
N PRO A 93 19.24 -5.22 4.23
CA PRO A 93 20.55 -5.56 3.67
C PRO A 93 20.86 -7.07 3.73
N ASP A 94 20.00 -7.84 4.40
CA ASP A 94 20.03 -9.30 4.47
C ASP A 94 19.42 -10.00 3.24
N LYS A 95 18.89 -9.24 2.26
CA LYS A 95 18.25 -9.74 1.05
C LYS A 95 18.96 -9.33 -0.24
#